data_AF-A0A6N6WSW5-F1
#
_entry.id   AF-A0A6N6WSW5-F1
#
_cell.length_a   1.000
_cell.length_b   1.000
_cell.length_c   1.000
_cell.angle_alpha   90.00
_cell.angle_beta   90.00
_cell.angle_gamma   90.00
#
_symmetry.space_group_name_H-M   'P 1'
#
loop_
_entity.id
_entity.type
_entity.pdbx_description
1 polymer ?
#
loop_
_entity_poly.entity_id
_entity_poly.type
_entity_poly.pdbx_seq_one_letter_code
_entity_poly.pdbx_strand_id
1 'polypeptide(L)'
;MFPLLNHCAGASQAGVKAIIIYPMNALATDQASRFAKTIASDPQLHGKVTVGLFVGDSEIEPSKKMSAEKVITCKHTLRESPPDILLTNYKMLDYLLMRPGDQPLWRYNQPGSLRYLVVDELHTFDGAQGSDLACLVRRLKHHIGVDNQRFACVGTSATVGDELGQLLDYAKTIFDQPFTDDAVIREDRYTAAEYLQNYAIAYSQYPGPEVASALDPQSYATPVAYLNGQIPLWFPDSDLQLPDDLESDDGREKRIALGSLLRRHSVMHVLLHDLQGGILSERECLENLQVMLAESADHARRVLQSILALIAQARLEVPETEHDRQKRLQAKKARPV
;
A
#
# COMPACT_ATOMS: atom_id res chain seq x y z
N MET A 1 7.13 1.70 -8.11
CA MET A 1 8.02 2.70 -7.47
C MET A 1 9.50 2.52 -7.84
N PHE A 2 10.15 1.39 -7.51
CA PHE A 2 11.62 1.24 -7.65
C PHE A 2 12.22 1.41 -9.05
N PRO A 3 11.62 0.92 -10.15
CA PRO A 3 12.18 1.13 -11.49
C PRO A 3 12.34 2.62 -11.85
N LEU A 4 11.37 3.42 -11.41
CA LEU A 4 11.29 4.86 -11.65
C LEU A 4 12.35 5.60 -10.81
N LEU A 5 12.57 5.21 -9.55
CA LEU A 5 13.67 5.72 -8.71
C LEU A 5 15.04 5.42 -9.33
N ASN A 6 15.25 4.18 -9.77
CA ASN A 6 16.52 3.77 -10.40
C ASN A 6 16.81 4.58 -11.68
N HIS A 7 15.79 4.79 -12.52
CA HIS A 7 15.93 5.63 -13.70
C HIS A 7 16.29 7.08 -13.35
N CYS A 8 15.57 7.69 -12.41
CA CYS A 8 15.82 9.07 -11.99
C CYS A 8 17.22 9.25 -11.39
N ALA A 9 17.71 8.27 -10.62
CA ALA A 9 19.06 8.31 -10.04
C ALA A 9 20.19 8.26 -11.09
N GLY A 10 19.94 7.60 -12.23
CA GLY A 10 20.89 7.50 -13.34
C GLY A 10 20.80 8.64 -14.35
N ALA A 11 19.71 9.40 -14.36
CA ALA A 11 19.48 10.49 -15.30
C ALA A 11 19.90 11.84 -14.72
N SER A 12 20.95 12.45 -15.28
CA SER A 12 21.51 13.74 -14.79
C SER A 12 20.82 14.99 -15.36
N GLN A 13 19.97 14.85 -16.36
CA GLN A 13 19.28 15.98 -17.00
C GLN A 13 18.23 16.59 -16.05
N ALA A 14 18.08 17.92 -16.08
CA ALA A 14 17.03 18.61 -15.34
C ALA A 14 15.66 18.42 -16.02
N GLY A 15 14.58 18.57 -15.25
CA GLY A 15 13.20 18.44 -15.73
C GLY A 15 12.49 17.20 -15.19
N VAL A 16 11.17 17.16 -15.41
CA VAL A 16 10.32 16.08 -14.89
C VAL A 16 10.55 14.80 -15.70
N LYS A 17 11.04 13.75 -15.05
CA LYS A 17 11.35 12.44 -15.65
C LYS A 17 10.20 11.45 -15.48
N ALA A 18 9.39 11.66 -14.45
CA ALA A 18 8.25 10.83 -14.16
C ALA A 18 7.10 11.63 -13.55
N ILE A 19 5.88 11.29 -13.95
CA ILE A 19 4.65 11.85 -13.38
C ILE A 19 3.84 10.70 -12.78
N ILE A 20 3.35 10.88 -11.56
CA ILE A 20 2.41 9.97 -10.91
C ILE A 20 1.12 10.72 -10.62
N ILE A 21 0.02 10.24 -11.20
CA ILE A 21 -1.33 10.77 -11.04
C ILE A 21 -2.04 9.92 -10.00
N TYR A 22 -2.47 10.55 -8.91
CA TYR A 22 -3.31 9.93 -7.89
C TYR A 22 -4.78 10.41 -8.04
N PRO A 23 -5.76 9.55 -7.70
CA PRO A 23 -7.18 9.92 -7.73
C PRO A 23 -7.53 10.94 -6.63
N MET A 24 -6.82 10.90 -5.50
CA MET A 24 -7.10 11.70 -4.32
C MET A 24 -5.83 12.34 -3.74
N ASN A 25 -5.96 13.54 -3.20
CA ASN A 25 -4.84 14.27 -2.58
C ASN A 25 -4.24 13.52 -1.39
N ALA A 26 -5.08 12.87 -0.57
CA ALA A 26 -4.63 12.11 0.60
C ALA A 26 -3.65 10.99 0.21
N LEU A 27 -4.01 10.20 -0.81
CA LEU A 27 -3.14 9.13 -1.32
C LEU A 27 -1.83 9.69 -1.87
N ALA A 28 -1.87 10.82 -2.56
CA ALA A 28 -0.66 11.49 -3.04
C ALA A 28 0.27 11.92 -1.89
N THR A 29 -0.29 12.43 -0.79
CA THR A 29 0.47 12.84 0.41
C THR A 29 1.09 11.64 1.13
N ASP A 30 0.34 10.56 1.31
CA ASP A 30 0.84 9.34 1.95
C ASP A 30 1.99 8.73 1.14
N GLN A 31 1.82 8.66 -0.18
CA GLN A 31 2.85 8.15 -1.07
C GLN A 31 4.06 9.08 -1.14
N ALA A 32 3.87 10.40 -1.06
CA ALA A 32 4.96 11.35 -0.94
C ALA A 32 5.84 11.07 0.29
N SER A 33 5.23 10.81 1.45
CA SER A 33 6.00 10.44 2.65
C SER A 33 6.79 9.14 2.46
N ARG A 34 6.21 8.15 1.77
CA ARG A 34 6.91 6.89 1.42
C ARG A 34 8.11 7.12 0.51
N PHE A 35 7.97 7.99 -0.50
CA PHE A 35 9.08 8.40 -1.36
C PHE A 35 10.20 9.08 -0.56
N ALA A 36 9.85 10.02 0.33
CA ALA A 36 10.82 10.73 1.18
C ALA A 36 11.64 9.75 2.03
N LYS A 37 10.96 8.84 2.75
CA LYS A 37 11.61 7.82 3.60
C LYS A 37 12.50 6.88 2.79
N THR A 38 12.01 6.42 1.64
CA THR A 38 12.77 5.50 0.77
C THR A 38 14.04 6.16 0.24
N ILE A 39 13.93 7.39 -0.27
CA ILE A 39 15.08 8.12 -0.82
C ILE A 39 16.08 8.51 0.27
N ALA A 40 15.60 8.92 1.46
CA ALA A 40 16.49 9.30 2.55
C ALA A 40 17.24 8.13 3.19
N SER A 41 16.67 6.92 3.16
CA SER A 41 17.30 5.72 3.73
C SER A 41 18.28 5.02 2.79
N ASP A 42 18.34 5.41 1.51
CA ASP A 42 19.24 4.82 0.51
C ASP A 42 20.27 5.85 0.01
N PRO A 43 21.56 5.70 0.35
CA PRO A 43 22.64 6.59 -0.10
C PRO A 43 22.80 6.65 -1.64
N GLN A 44 22.31 5.66 -2.38
CA GLN A 44 22.34 5.67 -3.84
C GLN A 44 21.30 6.63 -4.44
N LEU A 45 20.24 6.95 -3.68
CA LEU A 45 19.15 7.84 -4.08
C LEU A 45 19.26 9.22 -3.41
N HIS A 46 19.67 9.25 -2.14
CA HIS A 46 19.77 10.46 -1.34
C HIS A 46 20.64 11.52 -2.02
N GLY A 47 20.09 12.73 -2.20
CA GLY A 47 20.78 13.84 -2.87
C GLY A 47 20.90 13.72 -4.39
N LYS A 48 20.44 12.62 -5.00
CA LYS A 48 20.43 12.42 -6.47
C LYS A 48 19.05 12.49 -7.08
N VAL A 49 18.01 12.08 -6.34
CA VAL A 49 16.63 12.07 -6.82
C VAL A 49 15.79 13.07 -6.04
N THR A 50 15.03 13.87 -6.77
CA THR A 50 14.11 14.87 -6.23
C THR A 50 12.65 14.51 -6.53
N VAL A 51 11.80 14.68 -5.53
CA VAL A 51 10.36 14.42 -5.61
C VAL A 51 9.61 15.68 -5.22
N GLY A 52 8.60 16.02 -6.00
CA GLY A 52 7.70 17.13 -5.72
C GLY A 52 6.25 16.68 -5.64
N LEU A 53 5.50 17.21 -4.69
CA LEU A 53 4.06 17.02 -4.58
C LEU A 53 3.36 18.33 -4.97
N PHE A 54 2.57 18.28 -6.05
CA PHE A 54 1.81 19.41 -6.57
C PHE A 54 0.31 19.08 -6.56
N VAL A 55 -0.34 19.35 -5.44
CA VAL A 55 -1.79 19.18 -5.26
C VAL A 55 -2.49 20.53 -4.97
N GLY A 56 -3.82 20.52 -5.02
CA GLY A 56 -4.64 21.75 -4.97
C GLY A 56 -4.42 22.58 -3.71
N ASP A 57 -4.44 21.92 -2.55
CA ASP A 57 -4.23 22.60 -1.27
C ASP A 57 -2.77 23.01 -1.11
N SER A 58 -2.55 24.23 -0.66
CA SER A 58 -1.22 24.67 -0.26
C SER A 58 -1.05 24.35 1.22
N GLU A 59 0.02 23.63 1.56
CA GLU A 59 0.38 23.39 2.96
C GLU A 59 0.60 24.72 3.69
N ILE A 60 0.29 24.76 4.99
CA ILE A 60 0.55 25.91 5.87
C ILE A 60 2.05 26.26 5.86
N GLU A 61 2.90 25.23 5.89
CA GLU A 61 4.36 25.35 5.81
C GLU A 61 4.90 24.49 4.65
N PRO A 62 4.97 25.05 3.43
CA PRO A 62 5.41 24.29 2.27
C PRO A 62 6.93 24.07 2.31
N SER A 63 7.33 22.81 2.12
CA SER A 63 8.74 22.44 2.10
C SER A 63 9.40 22.81 0.77
N LYS A 64 10.53 23.51 0.83
CA LYS A 64 11.35 23.88 -0.34
C LYS A 64 12.40 22.83 -0.70
N LYS A 65 12.65 21.86 0.18
CA LYS A 65 13.65 20.80 0.00
C LYS A 65 13.10 19.48 0.51
N MET A 66 13.69 18.36 0.10
CA MET A 66 13.33 17.06 0.67
C MET A 66 13.96 16.87 2.06
N SER A 67 13.25 16.18 2.95
CA SER A 67 13.75 15.59 4.20
C SER A 67 13.47 14.08 4.20
N ALA A 68 13.75 13.38 5.31
CA ALA A 68 13.40 11.98 5.45
C ALA A 68 11.88 11.74 5.55
N GLU A 69 11.11 12.79 5.85
CA GLU A 69 9.67 12.72 6.11
C GLU A 69 8.84 13.42 5.02
N LYS A 70 9.39 14.46 4.39
CA LYS A 70 8.68 15.34 3.44
C LYS A 70 9.39 15.46 2.10
N VAL A 71 8.60 15.52 1.04
CA VAL A 71 9.04 15.90 -0.32
C VAL A 71 8.93 17.42 -0.52
N ILE A 72 9.31 17.92 -1.71
CA ILE A 72 9.15 19.34 -2.03
C ILE A 72 7.66 19.65 -2.27
N THR A 73 7.06 20.52 -1.47
CA THR A 73 5.64 20.92 -1.58
C THR A 73 5.47 22.40 -1.93
N CYS A 74 6.56 23.18 -1.91
CA CYS A 74 6.55 24.58 -2.32
C CYS A 74 6.36 24.72 -3.85
N LYS A 75 5.15 25.09 -4.28
CA LYS A 75 4.77 25.28 -5.68
C LYS A 75 5.69 26.23 -6.45
N HIS A 76 6.17 27.30 -5.81
CA HIS A 76 7.15 28.21 -6.41
C HIS A 76 8.48 27.48 -6.68
N THR A 77 8.99 26.74 -5.70
CA THR A 77 10.22 25.94 -5.88
C THR A 77 10.05 24.89 -6.97
N LEU A 78 8.91 24.20 -7.04
CA LEU A 78 8.65 23.20 -8.07
C LEU A 78 8.65 23.80 -9.49
N ARG A 79 8.15 25.02 -9.68
CA ARG A 79 8.18 25.70 -10.98
C ARG A 79 9.58 26.19 -11.36
N GLU A 80 10.35 26.67 -10.38
CA GLU A 80 11.70 27.21 -10.62
C GLU A 80 12.77 26.13 -10.74
N SER A 81 12.62 25.05 -9.98
CA SER A 81 13.49 23.89 -9.94
C SER A 81 12.64 22.63 -10.07
N PRO A 82 12.25 22.24 -11.30
CA PRO A 82 11.41 21.07 -11.54
C PRO A 82 12.00 19.80 -10.93
N PRO A 83 11.20 19.01 -10.19
CA PRO A 83 11.67 17.77 -9.61
C PRO A 83 11.82 16.68 -10.67
N ASP A 84 12.57 15.62 -10.35
CA ASP A 84 12.67 14.43 -11.20
C ASP A 84 11.34 13.68 -11.26
N ILE A 85 10.65 13.59 -10.12
CA ILE A 85 9.38 12.90 -9.97
C ILE A 85 8.32 13.89 -9.50
N LEU A 86 7.26 14.04 -10.28
CA LEU A 86 6.11 14.88 -9.94
C LEU A 86 4.93 14.01 -9.51
N LEU A 87 4.51 14.17 -8.26
CA LEU A 87 3.30 13.59 -7.69
C LEU A 87 2.18 14.62 -7.78
N THR A 88 1.05 14.26 -8.39
CA THR A 88 -0.06 15.19 -8.59
C THR A 88 -1.38 14.44 -8.77
N ASN A 89 -2.46 15.16 -9.04
CA ASN A 89 -3.73 14.60 -9.49
C ASN A 89 -4.05 15.11 -10.91
N TYR A 90 -5.01 14.49 -11.58
CA TYR A 90 -5.30 14.78 -12.99
C TYR A 90 -5.73 16.24 -13.23
N LYS A 91 -6.50 16.84 -12.30
CA LYS A 91 -6.93 18.25 -12.40
C LYS A 91 -5.75 19.21 -12.29
N MET A 92 -4.84 18.95 -11.36
CA MET A 92 -3.67 19.79 -11.15
C MET A 92 -2.68 19.65 -12.30
N LEU A 93 -2.51 18.45 -12.86
CA LEU A 93 -1.72 18.25 -14.06
C LEU A 93 -2.28 19.04 -15.25
N ASP A 94 -3.61 19.07 -15.42
CA ASP A 94 -4.24 19.87 -16.47
C ASP A 94 -3.91 21.38 -16.32
N TYR A 95 -4.02 21.89 -15.10
CA TYR A 95 -3.60 23.26 -14.80
C TYR A 95 -2.12 23.52 -15.06
N LEU A 96 -1.25 22.59 -14.69
CA LEU A 96 0.19 22.70 -14.92
C LEU A 96 0.53 22.81 -16.40
N LEU A 97 -0.24 22.15 -17.28
CA LEU A 97 -0.02 22.22 -18.73
C LEU A 97 -0.55 23.51 -19.35
N MET A 98 -1.68 24.05 -18.85
CA MET A 98 -2.38 25.16 -19.50
C MET A 98 -2.01 26.54 -18.96
N ARG A 99 -1.66 26.67 -17.67
CA ARG A 99 -1.51 27.98 -17.04
C ARG A 99 -0.16 28.61 -17.37
N PRO A 100 -0.11 29.90 -17.78
CA PRO A 100 1.14 30.60 -18.07
C PRO A 100 2.13 30.59 -16.90
N GLY A 101 1.63 30.74 -15.66
CA GLY A 101 2.47 30.74 -14.45
C GLY A 101 3.09 29.39 -14.11
N ASP A 102 2.60 28.30 -14.71
CA ASP A 102 3.11 26.94 -14.47
C ASP A 102 4.07 26.47 -15.59
N GLN A 103 4.14 27.19 -16.71
CA GLN A 103 5.09 26.91 -17.82
C GLN A 103 6.56 26.77 -17.40
N PRO A 104 7.08 27.52 -16.41
CA PRO A 104 8.48 27.35 -16.00
C PRO A 104 8.81 25.94 -15.48
N LEU A 105 7.80 25.17 -15.04
CA LEU A 105 7.96 23.75 -14.66
C LEU A 105 8.51 22.90 -15.80
N TRP A 106 8.10 23.18 -17.04
CA TRP A 106 8.39 22.35 -18.21
C TRP A 106 9.61 22.82 -18.99
N ARG A 107 10.26 23.93 -18.60
CA ARG A 107 11.31 24.59 -19.39
C ARG A 107 12.52 23.70 -19.71
N TYR A 108 12.78 22.70 -18.88
CA TYR A 108 13.90 21.75 -19.04
C TYR A 108 13.47 20.42 -19.68
N ASN A 109 12.17 20.20 -19.86
CA ASN A 109 11.67 18.98 -20.49
C ASN A 109 11.93 19.05 -22.00
N GLN A 110 12.86 18.21 -22.46
CA GLN A 110 13.13 17.96 -23.87
C GLN A 110 12.41 16.68 -24.32
N PRO A 111 12.25 16.45 -25.63
CA PRO A 111 11.75 15.18 -26.14
C PRO A 111 12.51 13.99 -25.56
N GLY A 112 11.78 13.09 -24.88
CA GLY A 112 12.33 11.91 -24.20
C GLY A 112 12.82 12.13 -22.76
N SER A 113 12.76 13.34 -22.20
CA SER A 113 13.05 13.59 -20.78
C SER A 113 12.03 12.91 -19.86
N LEU A 114 10.74 13.01 -20.20
CA LEU A 114 9.67 12.32 -19.49
C LEU A 114 9.62 10.85 -19.97
N ARG A 115 9.91 9.92 -19.06
CA ARG A 115 10.02 8.48 -19.33
C ARG A 115 8.89 7.66 -18.72
N TYR A 116 8.25 8.15 -17.66
CA TYR A 116 7.21 7.43 -16.97
C TYR A 116 5.96 8.29 -16.73
N LEU A 117 4.80 7.71 -17.02
CA LEU A 117 3.51 8.19 -16.56
C LEU A 117 2.83 7.04 -15.80
N VAL A 118 2.60 7.26 -14.52
CA VAL A 118 1.90 6.31 -13.66
C VAL A 118 0.54 6.90 -13.30
N VAL A 119 -0.53 6.13 -13.48
CA VAL A 119 -1.87 6.45 -12.99
C VAL A 119 -2.22 5.43 -11.93
N ASP A 120 -2.34 5.90 -10.70
CA ASP A 120 -2.73 5.07 -9.57
C ASP A 120 -4.27 4.91 -9.57
N GLU A 121 -4.74 3.73 -9.20
CA GLU A 121 -6.17 3.40 -9.14
C GLU A 121 -6.92 3.72 -10.44
N LEU A 122 -6.41 3.21 -11.55
CA LEU A 122 -6.95 3.43 -12.89
C LEU A 122 -8.48 3.13 -12.95
N HIS A 123 -8.96 2.17 -12.16
CA HIS A 123 -10.38 1.81 -12.07
C HIS A 123 -11.30 2.96 -11.62
N THR A 124 -10.76 3.97 -10.94
CA THR A 124 -11.54 5.14 -10.48
C THR A 124 -11.85 6.12 -11.62
N PHE A 125 -11.18 5.99 -12.75
CA PHE A 125 -11.34 6.87 -13.91
C PHE A 125 -12.28 6.26 -14.95
N ASP A 126 -13.55 6.10 -14.61
CA ASP A 126 -14.57 5.58 -15.53
C ASP A 126 -15.39 6.70 -16.21
N GLY A 127 -16.19 6.31 -17.21
CA GLY A 127 -17.10 7.18 -17.93
C GLY A 127 -16.48 8.52 -18.38
N ALA A 128 -17.03 9.63 -17.87
CA ALA A 128 -16.57 10.97 -18.21
C ALA A 128 -15.16 11.27 -17.69
N GLN A 129 -14.82 10.83 -16.48
CA GLN A 129 -13.49 11.08 -15.89
C GLN A 129 -12.39 10.33 -16.65
N GLY A 130 -12.68 9.11 -17.08
CA GLY A 130 -11.78 8.35 -17.96
C GLY A 130 -11.51 9.07 -19.29
N SER A 131 -12.57 9.63 -19.90
CA SER A 131 -12.44 10.41 -21.13
C SER A 131 -11.59 11.67 -20.96
N ASP A 132 -11.78 12.39 -19.84
CA ASP A 132 -10.98 13.57 -19.49
C ASP A 132 -9.50 13.21 -19.28
N LEU A 133 -9.23 12.12 -18.54
CA LEU A 133 -7.88 11.62 -18.32
C LEU A 133 -7.22 11.24 -19.64
N ALA A 134 -7.93 10.54 -20.52
CA ALA A 134 -7.41 10.14 -21.82
C ALA A 134 -7.04 11.36 -22.69
N CYS A 135 -7.87 12.41 -22.68
CA CYS A 135 -7.57 13.66 -23.36
C CYS A 135 -6.35 14.37 -22.73
N LEU A 136 -6.26 14.38 -21.41
CA LEU A 136 -5.13 14.96 -20.67
C LEU A 136 -3.81 14.27 -21.01
N VAL A 137 -3.79 12.93 -21.05
CA VAL A 137 -2.59 12.16 -21.41
C VAL A 137 -2.14 12.53 -22.83
N ARG A 138 -3.05 12.60 -23.80
CA ARG A 138 -2.71 13.03 -25.16
C ARG A 138 -2.15 14.45 -25.21
N ARG A 139 -2.75 15.39 -24.46
CA ARG A 139 -2.22 16.76 -24.33
C ARG A 139 -0.81 16.78 -23.72
N LEU A 140 -0.58 16.02 -22.66
CA LEU A 140 0.74 15.89 -22.04
C LEU A 140 1.79 15.36 -23.03
N LYS A 141 1.46 14.26 -23.73
CA LYS A 141 2.34 13.64 -24.73
C LYS A 141 2.71 14.63 -25.84
N HIS A 142 1.73 15.40 -26.32
CA HIS A 142 1.94 16.43 -27.33
C HIS A 142 2.78 17.61 -26.80
N HIS A 143 2.47 18.12 -25.60
CA HIS A 143 3.15 19.26 -24.99
C HIS A 143 4.63 18.99 -24.73
N ILE A 144 4.97 17.79 -24.25
CA ILE A 144 6.35 17.40 -23.91
C ILE A 144 7.10 16.81 -25.12
N GLY A 145 6.38 16.38 -26.16
CA GLY A 145 6.99 15.68 -27.31
C GLY A 145 7.58 14.34 -26.89
N VAL A 146 6.81 13.50 -26.22
CA VAL A 146 7.33 12.21 -25.70
C VAL A 146 7.75 11.28 -26.83
N ASP A 147 8.80 10.51 -26.56
CA ASP A 147 9.22 9.41 -27.42
C ASP A 147 8.43 8.16 -27.04
N ASN A 148 7.44 7.79 -27.84
CA ASN A 148 6.55 6.66 -27.56
C ASN A 148 7.30 5.32 -27.41
N GLN A 149 8.51 5.16 -27.98
CA GLN A 149 9.29 3.92 -27.80
C GLN A 149 9.94 3.82 -26.43
N ARG A 150 10.15 4.95 -25.76
CA ARG A 150 10.85 5.04 -24.47
C ARG A 150 9.94 5.48 -23.32
N PHE A 151 8.74 5.95 -23.63
CA PHE A 151 7.74 6.41 -22.67
C PHE A 151 6.89 5.25 -22.15
N ALA A 152 7.06 4.91 -20.88
CA ALA A 152 6.34 3.84 -20.21
C ALA A 152 5.10 4.39 -19.48
N CYS A 153 3.93 3.87 -19.84
CA CYS A 153 2.68 4.10 -19.15
C CYS A 153 2.38 2.95 -18.20
N VAL A 154 2.02 3.26 -16.95
CA VAL A 154 1.72 2.26 -15.93
C VAL A 154 0.39 2.62 -15.27
N GLY A 155 -0.56 1.69 -15.26
CA GLY A 155 -1.79 1.78 -14.48
C GLY A 155 -1.76 0.77 -13.34
N THR A 156 -2.16 1.17 -12.14
CA THR A 156 -2.47 0.22 -11.05
C THR A 156 -3.98 0.11 -10.92
N SER A 157 -4.48 -1.05 -10.52
CA SER A 157 -5.91 -1.24 -10.28
C SER A 157 -6.15 -2.43 -9.37
N ALA A 158 -7.07 -2.27 -8.42
CA ALA A 158 -7.51 -3.35 -7.55
C ALA A 158 -8.64 -4.20 -8.15
N THR A 159 -9.39 -3.69 -9.13
CA THR A 159 -10.71 -4.25 -9.51
C THR A 159 -11.05 -4.17 -11.00
N VAL A 160 -10.12 -3.79 -11.89
CA VAL A 160 -10.44 -3.81 -13.33
C VAL A 160 -10.66 -5.27 -13.72
N GLY A 161 -11.86 -5.52 -14.27
CA GLY A 161 -12.46 -6.85 -14.39
C GLY A 161 -11.57 -7.93 -15.00
N ASP A 162 -11.91 -9.19 -14.72
CA ASP A 162 -11.10 -10.36 -15.05
C ASP A 162 -10.83 -10.55 -16.56
N GLU A 163 -11.62 -9.87 -17.40
CA GLU A 163 -11.49 -9.87 -18.85
C GLU A 163 -10.29 -9.04 -19.33
N LEU A 164 -9.18 -9.75 -19.52
CA LEU A 164 -7.91 -9.21 -20.00
C LEU A 164 -8.05 -8.29 -21.22
N GLY A 165 -8.87 -8.69 -22.21
CA GLY A 165 -9.08 -7.91 -23.43
C GLY A 165 -9.68 -6.52 -23.15
N GLN A 166 -10.70 -6.44 -22.31
CA GLN A 166 -11.33 -5.16 -21.96
C GLN A 166 -10.37 -4.25 -21.19
N LEU A 167 -9.58 -4.81 -20.27
CA LEU A 167 -8.53 -4.08 -19.55
C LEU A 167 -7.50 -3.48 -20.51
N LEU A 168 -7.00 -4.28 -21.47
CA LEU A 168 -6.01 -3.84 -22.45
C LEU A 168 -6.55 -2.74 -23.37
N ASP A 169 -7.78 -2.88 -23.85
CA ASP A 169 -8.43 -1.87 -24.70
C ASP A 169 -8.69 -0.57 -23.94
N TYR A 170 -9.12 -0.68 -22.68
CA TYR A 170 -9.29 0.46 -21.80
C TYR A 170 -7.96 1.18 -21.54
N ALA A 171 -6.92 0.46 -21.14
CA ALA A 171 -5.58 1.02 -20.91
C ALA A 171 -5.02 1.68 -22.18
N LYS A 172 -5.18 1.03 -23.35
CA LYS A 172 -4.79 1.57 -24.65
C LYS A 172 -5.50 2.89 -24.95
N THR A 173 -6.78 2.97 -24.63
CA THR A 173 -7.60 4.17 -24.83
C THR A 173 -7.17 5.31 -23.91
N ILE A 174 -6.91 5.04 -22.63
CA ILE A 174 -6.48 6.05 -21.65
C ILE A 174 -5.06 6.55 -21.98
N PHE A 175 -4.12 5.65 -22.16
CA PHE A 175 -2.69 5.98 -22.29
C PHE A 175 -2.25 6.30 -23.72
N ASP A 176 -3.10 6.05 -24.71
CA ASP A 176 -2.80 6.29 -26.13
C ASP A 176 -1.54 5.51 -26.57
N GLN A 177 -1.41 4.26 -26.09
CA GLN A 177 -0.24 3.39 -26.23
C GLN A 177 -0.69 1.93 -26.37
N PRO A 178 -0.02 1.09 -27.16
CA PRO A 178 -0.36 -0.33 -27.22
C PRO A 178 0.02 -1.05 -25.91
N PHE A 179 -0.84 -1.96 -25.46
CA PHE A 179 -0.55 -2.91 -24.38
C PHE A 179 -0.77 -4.32 -24.90
N THR A 180 0.13 -5.21 -24.56
CA THR A 180 0.10 -6.65 -24.87
C THR A 180 -0.18 -7.44 -23.60
N ASP A 181 -0.52 -8.72 -23.72
CA ASP A 181 -0.89 -9.58 -22.58
C ASP A 181 0.21 -9.64 -21.50
N ASP A 182 1.48 -9.58 -21.89
CA ASP A 182 2.65 -9.55 -20.99
C ASP A 182 2.82 -8.22 -20.25
N ALA A 183 2.09 -7.17 -20.64
CA ALA A 183 2.06 -5.91 -19.91
C ALA A 183 1.17 -5.97 -18.65
N VAL A 184 0.34 -7.00 -18.51
CA VAL A 184 -0.56 -7.17 -17.36
C VAL A 184 0.12 -8.03 -16.31
N ILE A 185 0.53 -7.37 -15.23
CA ILE A 185 1.07 -8.03 -14.04
C ILE A 185 -0.07 -8.23 -13.06
N ARG A 186 -0.45 -9.48 -12.82
CA ARG A 186 -1.47 -9.86 -11.83
C ARG A 186 -0.80 -10.27 -10.52
N GLU A 187 -1.52 -10.09 -9.42
CA GLU A 187 -1.18 -10.74 -8.16
C GLU A 187 -1.80 -12.14 -8.13
N ASP A 188 -1.07 -13.10 -7.56
CA ASP A 188 -1.61 -14.41 -7.24
C ASP A 188 -2.13 -14.36 -5.80
N ARG A 189 -3.41 -14.66 -5.62
CA ARG A 189 -4.04 -14.68 -4.29
C ARG A 189 -4.13 -16.11 -3.83
N TYR A 190 -3.52 -16.41 -2.69
CA TYR A 190 -3.73 -17.69 -2.04
C TYR A 190 -5.21 -17.92 -1.77
N THR A 191 -5.70 -19.06 -2.23
CA THR A 191 -6.97 -19.61 -1.75
C THR A 191 -6.87 -19.91 -0.24
N ALA A 192 -8.00 -19.99 0.44
CA ALA A 192 -8.03 -20.39 1.86
C ALA A 192 -7.32 -21.74 2.08
N ALA A 193 -7.48 -22.68 1.14
CA ALA A 193 -6.85 -23.99 1.19
C ALA A 193 -5.32 -23.91 1.08
N GLU A 194 -4.79 -23.09 0.17
CA GLU A 194 -3.34 -22.87 0.03
C GLU A 194 -2.77 -22.13 1.24
N TYR A 195 -3.46 -21.10 1.72
CA TYR A 195 -3.03 -20.32 2.89
C TYR A 195 -2.89 -21.17 4.16
N LEU A 196 -3.80 -22.14 4.33
CA LEU A 196 -3.84 -23.07 5.45
C LEU A 196 -3.08 -24.38 5.18
N GLN A 197 -2.48 -24.52 3.99
CA GLN A 197 -1.77 -25.73 3.62
C GLN A 197 -0.63 -26.01 4.62
N ASN A 198 -0.54 -27.26 5.07
CA ASN A 198 0.42 -27.72 6.09
C ASN A 198 0.17 -27.24 7.53
N TYR A 199 -0.97 -26.58 7.81
CA TYR A 199 -1.40 -26.25 9.16
C TYR A 199 -2.54 -27.15 9.61
N ALA A 200 -2.20 -28.21 10.35
CA ALA A 200 -3.20 -29.03 11.03
C ALA A 200 -3.84 -28.25 12.18
N ILE A 201 -5.14 -28.44 12.39
CA ILE A 201 -5.87 -27.85 13.52
C ILE A 201 -5.32 -28.45 14.82
N ALA A 202 -4.81 -27.59 15.69
CA ALA A 202 -4.32 -27.93 17.02
C ALA A 202 -5.16 -27.27 18.13
N TYR A 203 -5.87 -26.18 17.80
CA TYR A 203 -6.70 -25.43 18.73
C TYR A 203 -8.12 -25.31 18.20
N SER A 204 -9.09 -25.50 19.08
CA SER A 204 -10.52 -25.45 18.75
C SER A 204 -11.38 -24.87 19.86
N GLN A 205 -10.76 -24.30 20.88
CA GLN A 205 -11.44 -23.70 22.02
C GLN A 205 -11.85 -22.27 21.68
N TYR A 206 -12.93 -21.80 22.28
CA TYR A 206 -13.42 -20.44 22.11
C TYR A 206 -13.58 -19.80 23.49
N PRO A 207 -13.35 -18.49 23.63
CA PRO A 207 -13.59 -17.80 24.88
C PRO A 207 -15.08 -17.90 25.30
N GLY A 208 -15.35 -18.63 26.37
CA GLY A 208 -16.69 -18.79 26.93
C GLY A 208 -17.14 -17.58 27.76
N PRO A 209 -18.41 -17.55 28.20
CA PRO A 209 -18.96 -16.46 29.00
C PRO A 209 -18.24 -16.26 30.34
N GLU A 210 -17.56 -17.28 30.87
CA GLU A 210 -16.77 -17.22 32.10
C GLU A 210 -15.58 -16.25 32.03
N VAL A 211 -15.09 -15.92 30.83
CA VAL A 211 -14.00 -14.96 30.60
C VAL A 211 -14.47 -13.64 30.01
N ALA A 212 -15.76 -13.32 30.09
CA ALA A 212 -16.33 -12.11 29.49
C ALA A 212 -15.65 -10.80 29.93
N SER A 213 -15.19 -10.71 31.18
CA SER A 213 -14.44 -9.55 31.68
C SER A 213 -13.05 -9.40 31.04
N ALA A 214 -12.40 -10.51 30.70
CA ALA A 214 -11.09 -10.54 30.05
C ALA A 214 -11.19 -10.19 28.56
N LEU A 215 -12.36 -10.37 27.93
CA LEU A 215 -12.63 -9.95 26.56
C LEU A 215 -12.85 -8.44 26.42
N ASP A 216 -13.09 -7.72 27.52
CA ASP A 216 -13.36 -6.28 27.48
C ASP A 216 -12.07 -5.45 27.27
N PRO A 217 -11.93 -4.73 26.14
CA PRO A 217 -10.75 -3.91 25.89
C PRO A 217 -10.53 -2.82 26.94
N GLN A 218 -11.60 -2.36 27.60
CA GLN A 218 -11.52 -1.33 28.64
C GLN A 218 -10.85 -1.82 29.93
N SER A 219 -10.73 -3.14 30.12
CA SER A 219 -10.03 -3.74 31.25
C SER A 219 -8.50 -3.60 31.16
N TYR A 220 -7.95 -3.09 30.05
CA TYR A 220 -6.51 -3.07 29.78
C TYR A 220 -5.97 -1.65 29.56
N ALA A 221 -4.76 -1.40 30.07
CA ALA A 221 -4.13 -0.09 30.00
C ALA A 221 -3.59 0.25 28.59
N THR A 222 -3.20 -0.77 27.81
CA THR A 222 -2.60 -0.59 26.48
C THR A 222 -3.15 -1.61 25.48
N PRO A 223 -3.11 -1.33 24.16
CA PRO A 223 -3.49 -2.30 23.14
C PRO A 223 -2.66 -3.59 23.20
N VAL A 224 -1.36 -3.50 23.50
CA VAL A 224 -0.49 -4.69 23.64
C VAL A 224 -0.89 -5.52 24.87
N ALA A 225 -1.23 -4.88 25.99
CA ALA A 225 -1.74 -5.57 27.17
C ALA A 225 -3.05 -6.31 26.86
N TYR A 226 -3.96 -5.70 26.09
CA TYR A 226 -5.18 -6.37 25.63
C TYR A 226 -4.86 -7.62 24.82
N LEU A 227 -3.99 -7.51 23.81
CA LEU A 227 -3.60 -8.65 22.95
C LEU A 227 -3.00 -9.80 23.78
N ASN A 228 -2.10 -9.48 24.72
CA ASN A 228 -1.49 -10.47 25.61
C ASN A 228 -2.51 -11.11 26.57
N GLY A 229 -3.58 -10.41 26.92
CA GLY A 229 -4.73 -10.99 27.63
C GLY A 229 -5.60 -11.89 26.75
N GLN A 230 -5.67 -11.64 25.44
CA GLN A 230 -6.47 -12.44 24.50
C GLN A 230 -5.78 -13.73 24.08
N ILE A 231 -4.47 -13.72 23.83
CA ILE A 231 -3.69 -14.90 23.38
C ILE A 231 -4.01 -16.17 24.21
N PRO A 232 -3.94 -16.17 25.55
CA PRO A 232 -4.20 -17.39 26.33
C PRO A 232 -5.66 -17.87 26.28
N LEU A 233 -6.63 -17.01 25.94
CA LEU A 233 -8.03 -17.40 25.78
C LEU A 233 -8.25 -18.26 24.54
N TRP A 234 -7.40 -18.09 23.52
CA TRP A 234 -7.45 -18.84 22.26
C TRP A 234 -6.39 -19.95 22.19
N PHE A 235 -5.28 -19.77 22.90
CA PHE A 235 -4.10 -20.64 22.86
C PHE A 235 -3.59 -20.91 24.28
N PRO A 236 -4.31 -21.71 25.09
CA PRO A 236 -3.98 -21.92 26.50
C PRO A 236 -2.60 -22.56 26.72
N ASP A 237 -2.14 -23.40 25.78
CA ASP A 237 -0.84 -24.09 25.86
C ASP A 237 0.33 -23.28 25.25
N SER A 238 0.11 -22.01 24.90
CA SER A 238 1.11 -21.17 24.25
C SER A 238 1.69 -20.14 25.22
N ASP A 239 3.03 -20.16 25.36
CA ASP A 239 3.78 -19.15 26.12
C ASP A 239 4.02 -17.83 25.33
N LEU A 240 3.30 -17.63 24.22
CA LEU A 240 3.45 -16.46 23.37
C LEU A 240 3.07 -15.18 24.12
N GLN A 241 3.97 -14.21 24.11
CA GLN A 241 3.76 -12.85 24.60
C GLN A 241 4.33 -11.86 23.58
N LEU A 242 3.59 -10.79 23.33
CA LEU A 242 3.98 -9.69 22.47
C LEU A 242 4.70 -8.61 23.31
N PRO A 243 5.87 -8.10 22.86
CA PRO A 243 6.51 -6.96 23.51
C PRO A 243 5.77 -5.66 23.20
N ASP A 244 6.04 -4.60 23.98
CA ASP A 244 5.45 -3.27 23.77
C ASP A 244 5.77 -2.69 22.39
N ASP A 245 7.00 -2.89 21.90
CA ASP A 245 7.43 -2.50 20.55
C ASP A 245 7.20 -3.65 19.56
N LEU A 246 6.02 -3.64 18.94
CA LEU A 246 5.59 -4.62 17.92
C LEU A 246 6.38 -4.55 16.60
N GLU A 247 7.14 -3.47 16.37
CA GLU A 247 7.95 -3.26 15.15
C GLU A 247 9.43 -3.58 15.36
N SER A 248 9.83 -3.82 16.60
CA SER A 248 11.14 -4.40 16.93
C SER A 248 11.34 -5.78 16.29
N ASP A 249 12.58 -6.25 16.23
CA ASP A 249 12.91 -7.57 15.68
C ASP A 249 12.19 -8.70 16.44
N ASP A 250 12.15 -8.61 17.78
CA ASP A 250 11.41 -9.53 18.66
C ASP A 250 9.90 -9.38 18.46
N GLY A 251 9.37 -8.15 18.41
CA GLY A 251 7.95 -7.90 18.16
C GLY A 251 7.46 -8.55 16.87
N ARG A 252 8.23 -8.41 15.79
CA ARG A 252 7.96 -9.03 14.49
C ARG A 252 8.05 -10.56 14.56
N GLU A 253 9.02 -11.11 15.28
CA GLU A 253 9.13 -12.55 15.51
C GLU A 253 7.90 -13.13 16.21
N LYS A 254 7.47 -12.50 17.30
CA LYS A 254 6.29 -12.94 18.07
C LYS A 254 5.00 -12.84 17.25
N ARG A 255 4.90 -11.83 16.37
CA ARG A 255 3.75 -11.68 15.45
C ARG A 255 3.73 -12.74 14.33
N ILE A 256 4.89 -13.18 13.85
CA ILE A 256 5.00 -14.35 12.95
C ILE A 256 4.52 -15.61 13.69
N ALA A 257 4.98 -15.80 14.94
CA ALA A 257 4.55 -16.92 15.76
C ALA A 257 3.03 -16.91 16.00
N LEU A 258 2.44 -15.73 16.26
CA LEU A 258 0.98 -15.55 16.35
C LEU A 258 0.27 -15.98 15.06
N GLY A 259 0.78 -15.57 13.89
CA GLY A 259 0.24 -15.98 12.59
C GLY A 259 0.32 -17.48 12.33
N SER A 260 1.34 -18.16 12.86
CA SER A 260 1.43 -19.62 12.84
C SER A 260 0.36 -20.26 13.73
N LEU A 261 0.16 -19.77 14.96
CA LEU A 261 -0.86 -20.27 15.88
C LEU A 261 -2.28 -20.11 15.33
N LEU A 262 -2.60 -18.93 14.79
CA LEU A 262 -3.91 -18.65 14.21
C LEU A 262 -4.27 -19.62 13.07
N ARG A 263 -3.32 -19.95 12.20
CA ARG A 263 -3.55 -20.93 11.11
C ARG A 263 -3.80 -22.36 11.62
N ARG A 264 -3.42 -22.67 12.86
CA ARG A 264 -3.71 -23.94 13.55
C ARG A 264 -5.00 -23.90 14.38
N HIS A 265 -5.72 -22.79 14.38
CA HIS A 265 -6.97 -22.64 15.12
C HIS A 265 -8.19 -22.84 14.22
N SER A 266 -9.19 -23.62 14.65
CA SER A 266 -10.42 -23.88 13.89
C SER A 266 -11.15 -22.60 13.48
N VAL A 267 -11.25 -21.59 14.36
CA VAL A 267 -11.84 -20.28 14.06
C VAL A 267 -11.29 -19.63 12.79
N MET A 268 -9.98 -19.73 12.53
CA MET A 268 -9.39 -19.14 11.32
C MET A 268 -9.89 -19.87 10.07
N HIS A 269 -10.03 -21.19 10.14
CA HIS A 269 -10.56 -22.01 9.04
C HIS A 269 -12.03 -21.67 8.77
N VAL A 270 -12.84 -21.48 9.82
CA VAL A 270 -14.25 -21.09 9.71
C VAL A 270 -14.39 -19.69 9.10
N LEU A 271 -13.65 -18.71 9.61
CA LEU A 271 -13.70 -17.34 9.08
C LEU A 271 -13.28 -17.28 7.60
N LEU A 272 -12.22 -18.00 7.22
CA LEU A 272 -11.79 -18.06 5.82
C LEU A 272 -12.77 -18.80 4.91
N HIS A 273 -13.41 -19.85 5.42
CA HIS A 273 -14.46 -20.57 4.71
C HIS A 273 -15.67 -19.67 4.45
N ASP A 274 -16.11 -18.92 5.47
CA ASP A 274 -17.26 -18.02 5.38
C ASP A 274 -17.01 -16.89 4.38
N LEU A 275 -15.78 -16.37 4.30
CA LEU A 275 -15.40 -15.32 3.35
C LEU A 275 -15.54 -15.76 1.89
N GLN A 276 -15.34 -17.05 1.57
CA GLN A 276 -15.37 -17.60 0.21
C GLN A 276 -14.52 -16.81 -0.82
N GLY A 277 -13.44 -16.17 -0.37
CA GLY A 277 -12.59 -15.30 -1.20
C GLY A 277 -13.17 -13.91 -1.49
N GLY A 278 -14.34 -13.59 -0.94
CA GLY A 278 -14.98 -12.28 -1.00
C GLY A 278 -14.80 -11.45 0.28
N ILE A 279 -15.75 -10.54 0.51
CA ILE A 279 -15.78 -9.64 1.67
C ILE A 279 -17.08 -9.92 2.43
N LEU A 280 -16.98 -10.06 3.76
CA LEU A 280 -18.12 -10.14 4.65
C LEU A 280 -18.22 -8.89 5.52
N SER A 281 -19.43 -8.44 5.79
CA SER A 281 -19.67 -7.37 6.75
C SER A 281 -19.51 -7.87 8.19
N GLU A 282 -19.18 -6.97 9.12
CA GLU A 282 -19.10 -7.30 10.56
C GLU A 282 -20.39 -7.94 11.08
N ARG A 283 -21.55 -7.48 10.57
CA ARG A 283 -22.85 -8.01 10.96
C ARG A 283 -23.02 -9.48 10.55
N GLU A 284 -22.64 -9.84 9.34
CA GLU A 284 -22.72 -11.22 8.85
C GLU A 284 -21.76 -12.14 9.63
N CYS A 285 -20.53 -11.68 9.88
CA CYS A 285 -19.58 -12.40 10.72
C CYS A 285 -20.13 -12.65 12.13
N LEU A 286 -20.79 -11.63 12.72
CA LEU A 286 -21.39 -11.73 14.05
C LEU A 286 -22.56 -12.71 14.08
N GLU A 287 -23.45 -12.68 13.08
CA GLU A 287 -24.59 -13.59 12.97
C GLU A 287 -24.12 -15.05 12.89
N ASN A 288 -23.13 -15.34 12.04
CA ASN A 288 -22.55 -16.69 11.92
C ASN A 288 -21.90 -17.15 13.24
N LEU A 289 -21.09 -16.29 13.86
CA LEU A 289 -20.39 -16.62 15.09
C LEU A 289 -21.35 -16.79 16.27
N GLN A 290 -22.41 -15.98 16.35
CA GLN A 290 -23.42 -16.10 17.40
C GLN A 290 -24.13 -17.45 17.33
N VAL A 291 -24.49 -17.91 16.13
CA VAL A 291 -25.09 -19.24 15.93
C VAL A 291 -24.11 -20.34 16.31
N MET A 292 -22.84 -20.19 15.93
CA MET A 292 -21.79 -21.16 16.24
C MET A 292 -21.54 -21.31 17.74
N LEU A 293 -21.46 -20.19 18.47
CA LEU A 293 -21.20 -20.17 19.91
C LEU A 293 -22.43 -20.51 20.74
N ALA A 294 -23.64 -20.35 20.19
CA ALA A 294 -24.91 -20.43 20.92
C ALA A 294 -25.00 -19.45 22.12
N GLU A 295 -24.43 -18.26 21.95
CA GLU A 295 -24.27 -17.24 23.00
C GLU A 295 -25.00 -15.93 22.69
N SER A 296 -24.98 -15.00 23.66
CA SER A 296 -25.53 -13.65 23.46
C SER A 296 -24.78 -12.87 22.37
N ALA A 297 -25.48 -11.95 21.69
CA ALA A 297 -24.88 -11.11 20.66
C ALA A 297 -23.74 -10.21 21.18
N ASP A 298 -23.81 -9.75 22.43
CA ASP A 298 -22.74 -8.97 23.05
C ASP A 298 -21.48 -9.81 23.27
N HIS A 299 -21.65 -11.03 23.79
CA HIS A 299 -20.54 -11.96 23.96
C HIS A 299 -19.91 -12.34 22.63
N ALA A 300 -20.72 -12.73 21.64
CA ALA A 300 -20.24 -13.04 20.29
C ALA A 300 -19.47 -11.87 19.67
N ARG A 301 -19.91 -10.62 19.88
CA ARG A 301 -19.19 -9.43 19.41
C ARG A 301 -17.82 -9.31 20.07
N ARG A 302 -17.74 -9.49 21.39
CA ARG A 302 -16.47 -9.43 22.13
C ARG A 302 -15.51 -10.54 21.72
N VAL A 303 -16.01 -11.75 21.48
CA VAL A 303 -15.22 -12.86 20.93
C VAL A 303 -14.71 -12.53 19.52
N LEU A 304 -15.57 -11.99 18.64
CA LEU A 304 -15.17 -11.57 17.30
C LEU A 304 -14.10 -10.47 17.33
N GLN A 305 -14.27 -9.46 18.18
CA GLN A 305 -13.27 -8.39 18.36
C GLN A 305 -11.93 -8.92 18.86
N SER A 306 -11.97 -9.86 19.81
CA SER A 306 -10.77 -10.52 20.34
C SER A 306 -9.98 -11.23 19.24
N ILE A 307 -10.63 -12.08 18.43
CA ILE A 307 -9.92 -12.79 17.35
C ILE A 307 -9.44 -11.85 16.24
N LEU A 308 -10.26 -10.86 15.86
CA LEU A 308 -9.87 -9.88 14.84
C LEU A 308 -8.69 -9.02 15.29
N ALA A 309 -8.60 -8.68 16.58
CA ALA A 309 -7.45 -7.97 17.12
C ALA A 309 -6.16 -8.78 17.00
N LEU A 310 -6.21 -10.09 17.27
CA LEU A 310 -5.07 -10.99 17.08
C LEU A 310 -4.69 -11.13 15.60
N ILE A 311 -5.68 -11.30 14.72
CA ILE A 311 -5.47 -11.40 13.26
C ILE A 311 -4.81 -10.13 12.71
N ALA A 312 -5.27 -8.94 13.13
CA ALA A 312 -4.72 -7.67 12.68
C ALA A 312 -3.21 -7.52 13.00
N GLN A 313 -2.75 -8.18 14.08
CA GLN A 313 -1.36 -8.12 14.52
C GLN A 313 -0.50 -9.26 14.00
N ALA A 314 -1.10 -10.38 13.61
CA ALA A 314 -0.38 -11.51 13.05
C ALA A 314 0.39 -11.12 11.76
N ARG A 315 1.53 -11.76 11.55
CA ARG A 315 2.36 -11.56 10.36
C ARG A 315 2.79 -12.90 9.75
N LEU A 316 3.22 -12.85 8.49
CA LEU A 316 3.81 -13.99 7.80
C LEU A 316 5.32 -13.84 7.78
N GLU A 317 6.01 -14.96 7.83
CA GLU A 317 7.45 -14.96 7.63
C GLU A 317 7.76 -14.68 6.16
N VAL A 318 8.61 -13.69 5.91
CA VAL A 318 9.25 -13.50 4.61
C VAL A 318 10.58 -14.27 4.65
N PRO A 319 10.76 -15.31 3.81
CA PRO A 319 12.00 -16.08 3.82
C PRO A 319 13.21 -15.18 3.53
N GLU A 320 14.18 -15.17 4.45
CA GLU A 320 15.45 -14.47 4.26
C GLU A 320 16.56 -15.47 3.91
N THR A 321 17.41 -15.12 2.95
CA THR A 321 18.66 -15.88 2.76
C THR A 321 19.60 -15.61 3.95
N GLU A 322 20.49 -16.55 4.26
CA GLU A 322 21.46 -16.37 5.36
C GLU A 322 22.34 -15.12 5.15
N HIS A 323 22.67 -14.80 3.91
CA HIS A 323 23.41 -13.58 3.56
C HIS A 323 22.62 -12.30 3.90
N ASP A 324 21.35 -12.24 3.51
CA ASP A 324 20.49 -11.08 3.77
C ASP A 324 20.23 -10.90 5.27
N ARG A 325 20.02 -12.00 5.99
CA ARG A 325 19.86 -12.01 7.45
C ARG A 325 21.09 -11.42 8.14
N GLN A 326 22.29 -11.85 7.77
CA GLN A 326 23.53 -11.33 8.35
C GLN A 326 23.70 -9.83 8.06
N LYS A 327 23.45 -9.41 6.83
CA LYS A 327 23.50 -7.99 6.42
C LYS A 327 22.50 -7.13 7.20
N ARG A 328 21.29 -7.66 7.43
CA ARG A 328 20.24 -7.00 8.20
C ARG A 328 20.62 -6.82 9.67
N LEU A 329 21.13 -7.88 10.31
CA LEU A 329 21.57 -7.84 11.71
C LEU A 329 22.73 -6.86 11.91
N GLN A 330 23.69 -6.82 10.98
CA GLN A 330 24.77 -5.83 10.99
C GLN A 330 24.25 -4.39 10.86
N ALA A 331 23.20 -4.18 10.06
CA ALA A 331 22.56 -2.88 9.90
C ALA A 331 21.56 -2.53 11.03
N LYS A 332 21.39 -3.39 12.05
CA LYS A 332 20.39 -3.27 13.13
C LYS A 332 18.96 -3.02 12.59
N LYS A 333 18.63 -3.64 11.46
CA LYS A 333 17.29 -3.54 10.85
C LYS A 333 16.41 -4.68 11.37
N ALA A 334 15.14 -4.37 11.65
CA ALA A 334 14.15 -5.37 12.04
C ALA A 334 13.84 -6.34 10.89
N ARG A 335 13.54 -7.60 11.21
CA ARG A 335 13.21 -8.66 10.25
C ARG A 335 12.03 -8.30 9.36
N PRO A 336 12.01 -8.72 8.09
CA PRO A 336 10.87 -8.51 7.22
C PRO A 336 9.68 -9.37 7.67
N VAL A 337 8.48 -8.80 7.52
CA VAL A 337 7.17 -9.37 7.86
C VAL A 337 6.11 -8.88 6.89
#